data_AF-A0A975PXI6-F1
#
_entry.id   AF-A0A975PXI6-F1
#
_cell.length_a   1.000
_cell.length_b   1.000
_cell.length_c   1.000
_cell.angle_alpha   90.00
_cell.angle_beta   90.00
_cell.angle_gamma   90.00
#
_symmetry.space_group_name_H-M   'P 1'
#
loop_
_entity.id
_entity.type
_entity.pdbx_description
1 polymer ?
#
loop_
_entity_poly.entity_id
_entity_poly.type
_entity_poly.pdbx_seq_one_letter_code
_entity_poly.pdbx_strand_id
1 'polypeptide(L)'
;MAKARGNVGSNLLFENERVAVWDMRLAPGQKEPIHEHKRDYLTIQIRGDRVAADFEPECKGAWAEYAGQRLEAEVTPGKVLYSEKGGVEAAVNTGSEEFYEIIVELKD
;
A
#
# COMPACT_ATOMS: atom_id res chain seq x y z
N MET A 1 21.68 9.01 3.48
CA MET A 1 21.13 8.37 4.69
C MET A 1 19.91 7.59 4.24
N ALA A 2 19.82 6.28 4.46
CA ALA A 2 18.62 5.52 4.09
C ALA A 2 17.44 6.00 4.95
N LYS A 3 16.30 6.33 4.33
CA LYS A 3 15.06 6.67 5.06
C LYS A 3 14.63 5.44 5.87
N ALA A 4 14.21 5.64 7.12
CA ALA A 4 13.61 4.57 7.91
C ALA A 4 12.34 4.08 7.21
N ARG A 5 12.20 2.76 7.04
CA ARG A 5 11.04 2.14 6.39
C ARG A 5 10.03 1.65 7.41
N GLY A 6 8.75 1.87 7.13
CA GLY A 6 7.62 1.33 7.88
C GLY A 6 7.27 -0.09 7.47
N ASN A 7 6.21 -0.62 8.10
CA ASN A 7 5.54 -1.83 7.66
C ASN A 7 4.66 -1.53 6.43
N VAL A 8 4.24 -2.58 5.71
CA VAL A 8 3.34 -2.47 4.55
C VAL A 8 1.92 -2.05 4.91
N GLY A 9 1.54 -2.15 6.18
CA GLY A 9 0.26 -1.71 6.71
C GLY A 9 0.35 -1.32 8.17
N SER A 10 -0.77 -0.88 8.72
CA SER A 10 -0.91 -0.36 10.07
C SER A 10 -0.82 -1.47 11.14
N ASN A 11 -1.54 -2.59 10.96
CA ASN A 11 -1.49 -3.74 11.88
C ASN A 11 -1.45 -5.07 11.14
N LEU A 12 -0.69 -6.03 11.68
CA LEU A 12 -0.73 -7.43 11.24
C LEU A 12 -1.95 -8.11 11.87
N LEU A 13 -2.89 -8.55 11.05
CA LEU A 13 -4.12 -9.18 11.50
C LEU A 13 -4.02 -10.70 11.56
N PHE A 14 -3.27 -11.30 10.63
CA PHE A 14 -3.12 -12.74 10.53
C PHE A 14 -1.83 -13.09 9.80
N GLU A 15 -1.19 -14.20 10.17
CA GLU A 15 0.01 -14.69 9.49
C GLU A 15 0.08 -16.22 9.54
N ASN A 16 0.41 -16.84 8.41
CA ASN A 16 0.77 -18.26 8.32
C ASN A 16 1.93 -18.47 7.33
N GLU A 17 2.20 -19.71 6.94
CA GLU A 17 3.27 -20.05 6.01
C GLU A 17 3.08 -19.51 4.58
N ARG A 18 1.83 -19.22 4.19
CA ARG A 18 1.48 -18.78 2.82
C ARG A 18 1.27 -17.29 2.71
N VAL A 19 0.73 -16.65 3.75
CA VAL A 19 0.32 -15.25 3.69
C VAL A 19 0.61 -14.49 4.98
N ALA A 20 0.78 -13.16 4.84
CA ALA A 20 0.62 -12.19 5.91
C ALA A 20 -0.50 -11.23 5.54
N VAL A 21 -1.48 -11.03 6.43
CA VAL A 21 -2.64 -10.18 6.20
C VAL A 21 -2.54 -8.97 7.12
N TRP A 22 -2.58 -7.78 6.54
CA TRP A 22 -2.50 -6.50 7.21
C TRP A 22 -3.80 -5.72 7.02
N ASP A 23 -4.11 -4.81 7.94
CA ASP A 23 -4.93 -3.64 7.61
C ASP A 23 -4.07 -2.39 7.37
N MET A 24 -4.63 -1.45 6.62
CA MET A 24 -4.17 -0.08 6.54
C MET A 24 -5.34 0.84 6.84
N ARG A 25 -5.16 1.76 7.78
CA ARG A 25 -6.16 2.77 8.14
C ARG A 25 -5.55 4.15 8.17
N LEU A 26 -6.11 5.07 7.40
CA LEU A 26 -5.62 6.44 7.30
C LEU A 26 -6.77 7.42 7.47
N ALA A 27 -6.64 8.32 8.44
CA ALA A 27 -7.50 9.50 8.53
C ALA A 27 -7.30 10.41 7.31
N PRO A 28 -8.27 11.27 6.96
CA PRO A 28 -8.11 12.27 5.90
C PRO A 28 -6.81 13.08 6.05
N GLY A 29 -6.01 13.13 4.99
CA GLY A 29 -4.71 13.79 4.96
C GLY A 29 -3.56 13.02 5.62
N GLN A 30 -3.82 11.86 6.24
CA GLN A 30 -2.77 11.03 6.84
C GLN A 30 -1.96 10.33 5.76
N LYS A 31 -0.64 10.25 6.01
CA LYS A 31 0.34 9.56 5.18
C LYS A 31 1.04 8.48 6.01
N GLU A 32 1.18 7.28 5.45
CA GLU A 32 2.00 6.24 6.06
C GLU A 32 3.50 6.52 5.95
N PRO A 33 4.33 5.93 6.82
CA PRO A 33 5.76 5.85 6.57
C PRO A 33 6.05 5.14 5.24
N ILE A 34 7.11 5.57 4.56
CA ILE A 34 7.58 4.91 3.34
C ILE A 34 7.89 3.45 3.66
N HIS A 35 7.42 2.52 2.83
CA HIS A 35 7.68 1.09 2.96
C HIS A 35 8.04 0.48 1.60
N GLU A 36 8.43 -0.80 1.61
CA GLU A 36 8.78 -1.56 0.42
C GLU A 36 7.98 -2.84 0.38
N HIS A 37 7.29 -3.07 -0.74
CA HIS A 37 6.64 -4.34 -1.03
C HIS A 37 7.69 -5.34 -1.51
N LYS A 38 8.19 -6.18 -0.60
CA LYS A 38 9.17 -7.22 -0.90
C LYS A 38 8.54 -8.50 -1.47
N ARG A 39 7.22 -8.57 -1.45
CA ARG A 39 6.40 -9.71 -1.86
C ARG A 39 5.30 -9.22 -2.79
N ASP A 40 4.83 -10.12 -3.63
CA ASP A 40 3.63 -9.89 -4.41
C ASP A 40 2.44 -9.88 -3.44
N TYR A 41 1.42 -9.09 -3.74
CA TYR A 41 0.35 -8.86 -2.79
C TYR A 41 -0.97 -8.55 -3.48
N LEU A 42 -2.04 -8.77 -2.73
CA LEU A 42 -3.37 -8.29 -3.07
C LEU A 42 -3.73 -7.13 -2.15
N THR A 43 -4.43 -6.12 -2.67
CA THR A 43 -5.15 -5.17 -1.84
C THR A 43 -6.65 -5.28 -2.05
N ILE A 44 -7.41 -5.06 -0.98
CA ILE A 44 -8.87 -5.13 -0.96
C ILE A 44 -9.40 -3.87 -0.30
N GLN A 45 -9.96 -2.98 -1.10
CA GLN A 45 -10.48 -1.71 -0.62
C GLN A 45 -11.78 -1.94 0.17
N ILE A 46 -11.82 -1.48 1.42
CA ILE A 46 -12.97 -1.66 2.31
C ILE A 46 -13.78 -0.37 2.42
N ARG A 47 -13.11 0.77 2.58
CA ARG A 47 -13.73 2.09 2.76
C ARG A 47 -12.80 3.21 2.31
N GLY A 48 -13.40 4.32 1.88
CA GLY A 48 -12.73 5.57 1.53
C GLY A 48 -13.33 6.16 0.25
N ASP A 49 -12.83 7.32 -0.13
CA ASP A 49 -13.21 8.03 -1.36
C ASP A 49 -12.02 8.25 -2.30
N ARG A 50 -10.85 8.65 -1.79
CA ARG A 50 -9.61 8.78 -2.58
C ARG A 50 -8.36 8.35 -1.83
N VAL A 51 -7.43 7.72 -2.53
CA VAL A 51 -6.11 7.35 -2.02
C VAL A 51 -5.04 7.61 -3.08
N ALA A 52 -3.85 7.97 -2.63
CA ALA A 52 -2.68 8.13 -3.48
C ALA A 52 -1.50 7.33 -2.95
N ALA A 53 -0.64 6.90 -3.87
CA ALA A 53 0.67 6.33 -3.57
C ALA A 53 1.75 7.31 -4.08
N ASP A 54 2.63 7.75 -3.18
CA ASP A 54 3.85 8.47 -3.52
C ASP A 54 4.99 7.46 -3.70
N PHE A 55 5.36 7.16 -4.96
CA PHE A 55 6.41 6.20 -5.28
C PHE A 55 7.80 6.83 -5.16
N GLU A 56 8.71 6.12 -4.53
CA GLU A 56 10.10 6.52 -4.39
C GLU A 56 10.93 6.10 -5.62
N PRO A 57 12.06 6.79 -5.89
CA PRO A 57 12.93 6.48 -7.03
C PRO A 57 13.50 5.06 -7.04
N GLU A 58 13.53 4.37 -5.90
CA GLU A 58 14.05 3.02 -5.75
C GLU A 58 13.07 1.91 -6.16
N CYS A 59 11.90 2.25 -6.73
CA CYS A 59 10.97 1.27 -7.28
C CYS A 59 11.62 0.37 -8.35
N LYS A 60 11.21 -0.89 -8.39
CA LYS A 60 11.78 -1.94 -9.26
C LYS A 60 10.69 -2.73 -9.96
N GLY A 61 11.10 -3.53 -10.95
CA GLY A 61 10.18 -4.42 -11.68
C GLY A 61 9.10 -3.63 -12.40
N ALA A 62 7.86 -4.10 -12.31
CA ALA A 62 6.68 -3.42 -12.88
C ALA A 62 6.51 -1.98 -12.36
N TRP A 63 7.09 -1.64 -11.19
CA TRP A 63 6.97 -0.32 -10.59
C TRP A 63 8.03 0.70 -11.04
N ALA A 64 9.03 0.27 -11.82
CA ALA A 64 10.11 1.15 -12.26
C ALA A 64 9.62 2.33 -13.12
N GLU A 65 8.54 2.13 -13.89
CA GLU A 65 7.96 3.20 -14.71
C GLU A 65 7.30 4.32 -13.87
N TYR A 66 6.84 3.99 -12.65
CA TYR A 66 6.19 4.93 -11.73
C TYR A 66 7.16 5.53 -10.71
N ALA A 67 8.46 5.19 -10.78
CA ALA A 67 9.46 5.65 -9.83
C ALA A 67 9.52 7.19 -9.75
N GLY A 68 9.34 7.73 -8.54
CA GLY A 68 9.31 9.18 -8.29
C GLY A 68 7.99 9.87 -8.66
N GLN A 69 6.94 9.12 -9.00
CA GLN A 69 5.63 9.66 -9.35
C GLN A 69 4.63 9.53 -8.21
N ARG A 70 3.60 10.38 -8.24
CA ARG A 70 2.40 10.22 -7.42
C ARG A 70 1.28 9.67 -8.29
N LEU A 71 0.71 8.54 -7.90
CA LEU A 71 -0.51 8.02 -8.50
C LEU A 71 -1.67 8.20 -7.52
N GLU A 72 -2.83 8.59 -8.01
CA GLU A 72 -4.03 8.78 -7.21
C GLU A 72 -5.21 8.08 -7.88
N ALA A 73 -6.06 7.45 -7.08
CA ALA A 73 -7.22 6.73 -7.53
C ALA A 73 -8.42 6.95 -6.60
N GLU A 74 -9.62 6.78 -7.18
CA GLU A 74 -10.84 6.62 -6.40
C GLU A 74 -10.84 5.28 -5.66
N VAL A 75 -11.34 5.29 -4.44
CA VAL A 75 -11.54 4.09 -3.64
C VAL A 75 -12.89 3.51 -3.99
N THR A 76 -12.92 2.21 -4.31
CA THR A 76 -14.14 1.47 -4.65
C THR A 76 -14.25 0.29 -3.69
N PRO A 77 -15.16 0.32 -2.70
CA PRO A 77 -15.35 -0.80 -1.78
C PRO A 77 -15.56 -2.14 -2.51
N GLY A 78 -14.80 -3.15 -2.10
CA GLY A 78 -14.78 -4.48 -2.71
C GLY A 78 -13.83 -4.63 -3.91
N LYS A 79 -13.19 -3.56 -4.38
CA LYS A 79 -12.17 -3.65 -5.44
C LYS A 79 -10.95 -4.42 -4.93
N VAL A 80 -10.52 -5.39 -5.72
CA VAL A 80 -9.33 -6.21 -5.47
C VAL A 80 -8.29 -5.91 -6.54
N LEU A 81 -7.06 -5.63 -6.11
CA LEU A 81 -5.93 -5.38 -7.00
C LEU A 81 -4.82 -6.38 -6.69
N TYR A 82 -4.23 -6.96 -7.73
CA TYR A 82 -2.98 -7.71 -7.62
C TYR A 82 -1.81 -6.80 -8.00
N SER A 83 -0.74 -6.89 -7.23
CA SER A 83 0.45 -6.07 -7.37
C SER A 83 1.69 -6.92 -7.22
N GLU A 84 2.60 -6.82 -8.19
CA GLU A 84 3.92 -7.41 -8.09
C GLU A 84 4.76 -6.69 -7.02
N LYS A 85 5.75 -7.38 -6.46
CA LYS A 85 6.75 -6.77 -5.57
C LYS A 85 7.59 -5.72 -6.28
N GLY A 86 8.28 -4.92 -5.47
CA GLY A 86 9.27 -3.94 -5.93
C GLY A 86 8.81 -2.49 -5.84
N GLY A 87 7.55 -2.25 -5.50
CA GLY A 87 7.06 -0.92 -5.14
C GLY A 87 7.71 -0.44 -3.84
N VAL A 88 8.18 0.81 -3.83
CA VAL A 88 8.62 1.53 -2.64
C VAL A 88 7.79 2.80 -2.58
N GLU A 89 6.93 2.91 -1.59
CA GLU A 89 5.92 3.98 -1.60
C GLU A 89 5.51 4.39 -0.19
N ALA A 90 4.75 5.48 -0.13
CA ALA A 90 3.93 5.82 1.02
C ALA A 90 2.49 6.10 0.55
N ALA A 91 1.54 5.37 1.12
CA ALA A 91 0.13 5.61 0.92
C ALA A 91 -0.31 6.92 1.63
N VAL A 92 -1.18 7.68 0.97
CA VAL A 92 -1.73 8.94 1.45
C VAL A 92 -3.23 8.92 1.24
N ASN A 93 -3.99 9.13 2.30
CA ASN A 93 -5.42 9.39 2.16
C ASN A 93 -5.60 10.86 1.72
N THR A 94 -5.92 11.05 0.44
CA THR A 94 -6.26 12.35 -0.15
C THR A 94 -7.74 12.67 -0.12
N GLY A 95 -8.53 11.71 0.33
CA GLY A 95 -9.97 11.82 0.47
C GLY A 95 -10.40 12.59 1.71
N SER A 96 -11.71 12.57 1.89
CA SER A 96 -12.43 13.19 3.00
C SER A 96 -12.97 12.18 4.01
N GLU A 97 -12.96 10.88 3.67
CA GLU A 97 -13.34 9.79 4.56
C GLU A 97 -12.12 9.04 5.11
N GLU A 98 -12.30 8.24 6.15
CA GLU A 98 -11.26 7.28 6.56
C GLU A 98 -11.02 6.27 5.42
N PHE A 99 -9.77 6.15 5.00
CA PHE A 99 -9.34 5.09 4.09
C PHE A 99 -9.07 3.82 4.90
N TYR A 100 -9.66 2.71 4.48
CA TYR A 100 -9.46 1.38 5.07
C TYR A 100 -9.29 0.33 3.97
N GLU A 101 -8.17 -0.38 4.01
CA GLU A 101 -7.81 -1.44 3.08
C GLU A 101 -7.27 -2.67 3.83
N ILE A 102 -7.47 -3.84 3.23
CA ILE A 102 -6.79 -5.08 3.62
C ILE A 102 -5.70 -5.38 2.61
N ILE A 103 -4.52 -5.75 3.09
CA ILE A 103 -3.37 -6.14 2.27
C ILE A 103 -3.04 -7.59 2.57
N VAL A 104 -2.93 -8.41 1.53
CA VAL A 104 -2.56 -9.83 1.65
C VAL A 104 -1.24 -10.03 0.93
N GLU A 105 -0.13 -10.07 1.67
CA GLU A 105 1.19 -10.41 1.12
C GLU A 105 1.33 -11.92 0.93
N LEU A 106 1.85 -12.33 -0.21
CA LEU A 106 2.09 -13.72 -0.61
C LEU A 106 3.54 -14.13 -0.30
N LYS A 107 3.75 -15.24 0.43
CA LYS A 107 5.07 -15.62 0.99
C LYS A 107 5.88 -16.61 0.14
N ASP A 108 5.37 -16.93 -1.04
CA ASP A 108 5.89 -17.89 -2.00
C ASP A 108 7.37 -17.67 -2.38
#